data_AF-A0A3N5MNM5-F1
#
_entry.id   AF-A0A3N5MNM5-F1
#
_cell.length_a   1.000
_cell.length_b   1.000
_cell.length_c   1.000
_cell.angle_alpha   90.00
_cell.angle_beta   90.00
_cell.angle_gamma   90.00
#
_symmetry.space_group_name_H-M   'P 1'
#
loop_
_entity.id
_entity.type
_entity.pdbx_description
1 polymer ?
#
loop_
_entity_poly.entity_id
_entity_poly.type
_entity_poly.pdbx_seq_one_letter_code
_entity_poly.pdbx_strand_id
1 'polypeptide(L)'
;HQYIFINRRPIKDISVSHAAYKSYEGILPPDKHPIFFIFLTIDPHRVDFNVHPTKREVRFEDKESIYRFVNSRLRERVKEDRTEYTKQFTADTSAVFETPRYLPPGTSSLPQGQAFVAENLELSYRPSLPFIYLGDTFIAVSGKGGLTLIDHHAAHERILYERLLNGLHSMTRQLLFPKQVRVSGKEHKVLLENREILKAFGFEVDDFGNSTVIVRTIPDELDDDGISGIISDIAAGFIEPNTSFQSLRESIAARIACHGSIRGKKILSQEELSGLLDDLEKTEHPDQCPHGRPTRLFYSLHDLNKLFKRK
;
A
#
# COMPACT_ATOMS: atom_id res chain seq x y z
N HIS A 1 -14.00 2.10 -1.94
CA HIS A 1 -14.47 2.76 -3.17
C HIS A 1 -15.99 2.89 -3.13
N GLN A 2 -16.51 4.08 -2.81
CA GLN A 2 -17.94 4.32 -2.61
C GLN A 2 -18.30 5.60 -3.34
N TYR A 3 -19.04 5.46 -4.44
CA TYR A 3 -19.37 6.58 -5.32
C TYR A 3 -20.86 6.61 -5.55
N ILE A 4 -21.44 7.80 -5.40
CA ILE A 4 -22.86 8.04 -5.60
C ILE A 4 -23.00 9.14 -6.65
N PHE A 5 -23.85 8.89 -7.63
CA PHE A 5 -24.17 9.82 -8.69
C PHE A 5 -25.67 10.06 -8.72
N ILE A 6 -26.10 11.33 -8.74
CA ILE A 6 -27.50 11.71 -8.99
C ILE A 6 -27.52 12.50 -10.27
N ASN A 7 -28.33 12.09 -11.25
CA ASN A 7 -28.46 12.78 -12.53
C ASN A 7 -27.08 13.09 -13.16
N ARG A 8 -26.18 12.10 -13.13
CA ARG A 8 -24.78 12.16 -13.62
C ARG A 8 -23.84 13.11 -12.85
N ARG A 9 -24.26 13.67 -11.71
CA ARG A 9 -23.40 14.47 -10.84
C ARG A 9 -22.88 13.64 -9.66
N PRO A 10 -21.56 13.65 -9.37
CA PRO A 10 -21.04 12.98 -8.20
C PRO A 10 -21.44 13.74 -6.93
N ILE A 11 -22.00 13.01 -5.97
CA ILE A 11 -22.50 13.59 -4.71
C ILE A 11 -21.99 12.78 -3.51
N LYS A 12 -21.95 13.41 -2.34
CA LYS A 12 -21.79 12.73 -1.06
C LYS A 12 -23.10 12.83 -0.30
N ASP A 13 -23.73 11.70 -0.02
CA ASP A 13 -24.93 11.64 0.81
C ASP A 13 -24.87 10.50 1.82
N ILE A 14 -25.13 10.85 3.08
CA ILE A 14 -25.03 9.94 4.23
C ILE A 14 -26.19 8.94 4.22
N SER A 15 -27.39 9.36 3.82
CA SER A 15 -28.58 8.51 3.81
C SER A 15 -28.47 7.40 2.78
N VAL A 16 -28.06 7.71 1.55
CA VAL A 16 -27.83 6.73 0.48
C VAL A 16 -26.67 5.79 0.83
N SER A 17 -25.59 6.32 1.41
CA SER A 17 -24.47 5.49 1.89
C SER A 17 -24.95 4.50 2.95
N HIS A 18 -25.67 4.99 3.97
CA HIS A 18 -26.20 4.14 5.03
C HIS A 18 -27.20 3.09 4.51
N ALA A 19 -28.04 3.43 3.53
CA ALA A 19 -28.94 2.47 2.88
C ALA A 19 -28.17 1.34 2.20
N ALA A 20 -27.08 1.67 1.50
CA ALA A 20 -26.21 0.69 0.88
C ALA A 20 -25.58 -0.23 1.92
N TYR A 21 -24.96 0.31 2.98
CA TYR A 21 -24.39 -0.50 4.07
C TYR A 21 -25.41 -1.46 4.69
N LYS A 22 -26.61 -0.96 4.99
CA LYS A 22 -27.67 -1.77 5.59
C LYS A 22 -28.14 -2.92 4.67
N SER A 23 -28.09 -2.73 3.35
CA SER A 23 -28.44 -3.79 2.41
C SER A 23 -27.50 -5.00 2.46
N TYR A 24 -26.25 -4.80 2.89
CA TYR A 24 -25.25 -5.84 3.09
C TYR A 24 -25.19 -6.40 4.53
N GLU A 25 -26.05 -5.92 5.42
CA GLU A 25 -26.10 -6.36 6.82
C GLU A 25 -26.44 -7.85 6.90
N GLY A 26 -25.61 -8.61 7.62
CA GLY A 26 -25.70 -10.07 7.71
C GLY A 26 -25.19 -10.83 6.48
N ILE A 27 -24.65 -10.13 5.49
CA ILE A 27 -24.02 -10.71 4.29
C ILE A 27 -22.51 -10.42 4.30
N LEU A 28 -22.11 -9.21 4.66
CA LEU A 28 -20.71 -8.84 4.86
C LEU A 28 -20.25 -9.11 6.29
N PRO A 29 -19.00 -9.57 6.49
CA PRO A 29 -18.36 -9.61 7.80
C PRO A 29 -18.32 -8.23 8.46
N PRO A 30 -18.38 -8.14 9.81
CA PRO A 30 -18.49 -6.88 10.55
C PRO A 30 -17.32 -5.91 10.35
N ASP A 31 -16.18 -6.39 9.86
CA ASP A 31 -14.93 -5.66 9.58
C ASP A 31 -14.72 -5.38 8.08
N LYS A 32 -15.75 -5.59 7.25
CA LYS A 32 -15.72 -5.36 5.79
C LYS A 32 -16.73 -4.29 5.38
N HIS A 33 -16.35 -3.49 4.38
CA HIS A 33 -17.17 -2.42 3.83
C HIS A 33 -17.57 -2.74 2.39
N PRO A 34 -18.83 -2.51 1.98
CA PRO A 34 -19.25 -2.70 0.60
C PRO A 34 -18.55 -1.70 -0.32
N ILE A 35 -18.14 -2.18 -1.48
CA ILE A 35 -17.72 -1.35 -2.61
C ILE A 35 -18.94 -1.16 -3.51
N PHE A 36 -19.28 0.08 -3.84
CA PHE A 36 -20.43 0.36 -4.68
C PHE A 36 -20.26 1.61 -5.54
N PHE A 37 -20.87 1.55 -6.71
CA PHE A 37 -21.09 2.67 -7.62
C PHE A 37 -22.59 2.78 -7.85
N ILE A 38 -23.23 3.75 -7.21
CA ILE A 38 -24.68 3.92 -7.24
C ILE A 38 -25.01 5.08 -8.17
N PHE A 39 -25.82 4.82 -9.19
CA PHE A 39 -26.33 5.82 -10.12
C PHE A 39 -27.85 5.96 -9.92
N LEU A 40 -28.26 7.08 -9.33
CA LEU A 40 -29.67 7.42 -9.12
C LEU A 40 -30.12 8.40 -10.18
N THR A 41 -31.28 8.10 -10.78
CA THR A 41 -32.01 9.04 -11.63
C THR A 41 -33.20 9.53 -10.83
N ILE A 42 -33.25 10.83 -10.55
CA ILE A 42 -34.30 11.44 -9.72
C ILE A 42 -34.83 12.66 -10.45
N ASP A 43 -36.13 12.89 -10.37
CA ASP A 43 -36.75 14.13 -10.88
C ASP A 43 -36.02 15.36 -10.31
N PRO A 44 -35.45 16.25 -11.15
CA PRO A 44 -34.75 17.45 -10.71
C PRO A 44 -35.58 18.37 -9.80
N HIS A 45 -36.91 18.33 -9.87
CA HIS A 45 -37.78 19.13 -9.00
C HIS A 45 -37.84 18.61 -7.56
N ARG A 46 -37.43 17.37 -7.31
CA ARG A 46 -37.45 16.73 -5.98
C ARG A 46 -36.09 16.77 -5.26
N VAL A 47 -35.12 17.49 -5.83
CA VAL A 47 -33.71 17.49 -5.41
C VAL A 47 -33.11 18.88 -5.53
N ASP A 48 -32.74 19.49 -4.40
CA ASP A 48 -32.02 20.77 -4.37
C ASP A 48 -30.51 20.56 -4.29
N PHE A 49 -29.80 21.04 -5.31
CA PHE A 49 -28.34 20.95 -5.44
C PHE A 49 -27.60 22.20 -4.91
N ASN A 50 -28.30 23.21 -4.37
CA ASN A 50 -27.74 24.55 -4.10
C ASN A 50 -27.42 24.84 -2.61
N VAL A 51 -27.12 23.82 -1.80
CA VAL A 51 -27.17 23.94 -0.31
C VAL A 51 -25.80 24.21 0.36
N HIS A 52 -24.65 24.15 -0.33
CA HIS A 52 -23.34 24.42 0.30
C HIS A 52 -22.28 24.97 -0.69
N PRO A 53 -21.34 25.86 -0.27
CA PRO A 53 -20.30 26.45 -1.12
C PRO A 53 -19.41 25.47 -1.90
N THR A 54 -19.34 24.20 -1.50
CA THR A 54 -18.53 23.15 -2.17
C THR A 54 -19.28 22.35 -3.25
N LYS A 55 -20.58 22.61 -3.49
CA LYS A 55 -21.43 21.97 -4.53
C LYS A 55 -21.45 20.41 -4.55
N ARG A 56 -21.11 19.73 -3.45
CA ARG A 56 -21.02 18.24 -3.36
C ARG A 56 -22.08 17.59 -2.48
N GLU A 57 -22.96 18.36 -1.89
CA GLU A 57 -24.03 17.91 -0.98
C GLU A 57 -25.40 18.26 -1.59
N VAL A 58 -26.39 17.40 -1.37
CA VAL A 58 -27.70 17.46 -2.00
C VAL A 58 -28.80 17.39 -0.93
N ARG A 59 -29.84 18.22 -1.06
CA ARG A 59 -31.02 18.17 -0.20
C ARG A 59 -32.18 17.54 -0.97
N PHE A 60 -32.58 16.36 -0.55
CA PHE A 60 -33.75 15.69 -1.08
C PHE A 60 -35.03 16.25 -0.46
N GLU A 61 -36.10 16.31 -1.26
CA GLU A 61 -37.45 16.61 -0.80
C GLU A 61 -37.96 15.55 0.19
N ASP A 62 -37.73 14.26 -0.11
CA ASP A 62 -38.05 13.13 0.76
C ASP A 62 -36.87 12.15 0.86
N LYS A 63 -36.09 12.30 1.93
CA LYS A 63 -34.93 11.45 2.24
C LYS A 63 -35.33 10.01 2.59
N GLU A 64 -36.50 9.81 3.19
CA GLU A 64 -36.92 8.51 3.70
C GLU A 64 -37.34 7.58 2.56
N SER A 65 -38.07 8.11 1.58
CA SER A 65 -38.47 7.36 0.39
C SER A 65 -37.24 6.88 -0.41
N ILE A 66 -36.22 7.74 -0.58
CA ILE A 66 -34.98 7.38 -1.28
C ILE A 66 -34.22 6.31 -0.51
N TYR A 67 -34.10 6.45 0.82
CA TYR A 67 -33.47 5.46 1.67
C TYR A 67 -34.12 4.07 1.54
N ARG A 68 -35.46 4.01 1.64
CA ARG A 68 -36.23 2.77 1.53
C ARG A 68 -36.09 2.14 0.13
N PHE A 69 -36.09 2.96 -0.91
CA PHE A 69 -35.91 2.51 -2.28
C PHE A 69 -34.52 1.89 -2.50
N VAL A 70 -33.45 2.59 -2.12
CA VAL A 70 -32.06 2.11 -2.29
C VAL A 70 -31.83 0.83 -1.49
N ASN A 71 -32.23 0.80 -0.22
CA ASN A 71 -32.03 -0.37 0.64
C ASN A 71 -32.78 -1.61 0.12
N SER A 72 -34.06 -1.46 -0.25
CA SER A 72 -34.88 -2.59 -0.71
C SER A 72 -34.34 -3.23 -2.00
N ARG A 73 -33.97 -2.40 -3.00
CA ARG A 73 -33.43 -2.87 -4.28
C ARG A 73 -32.06 -3.50 -4.17
N LEU A 74 -31.15 -2.91 -3.40
CA LEU A 74 -29.83 -3.50 -3.20
C LEU A 74 -29.92 -4.82 -2.43
N ARG A 75 -30.79 -4.91 -1.41
CA ARG A 75 -30.93 -6.12 -0.61
C ARG A 75 -31.56 -7.28 -1.39
N GLU A 76 -32.47 -6.99 -2.32
CA GLU A 76 -33.02 -7.97 -3.26
C GLU A 76 -31.91 -8.54 -4.15
N ARG A 77 -31.13 -7.67 -4.81
CA ARG A 77 -30.06 -8.07 -5.75
C ARG A 77 -28.89 -8.80 -5.09
N VAL A 78 -28.43 -8.33 -3.93
CA VAL A 78 -27.32 -8.98 -3.21
C VAL A 78 -27.69 -10.39 -2.74
N LYS A 79 -28.98 -10.65 -2.50
CA LYS A 79 -29.46 -12.00 -2.18
C LYS A 79 -29.58 -12.89 -3.40
N GLU A 80 -30.00 -12.37 -4.55
CA GLU A 80 -30.10 -13.12 -5.82
C GLU A 80 -28.71 -13.64 -6.26
N ASP A 81 -27.68 -12.77 -6.29
CA ASP A 81 -26.32 -13.12 -6.78
C ASP A 81 -25.66 -14.25 -5.97
N ARG A 82 -25.90 -14.33 -4.64
CA ARG A 82 -25.37 -15.44 -3.82
C ARG A 82 -25.83 -16.81 -4.31
N THR A 83 -27.04 -16.91 -4.86
CA THR A 83 -27.61 -18.18 -5.32
C THR A 83 -26.92 -18.71 -6.58
N GLU A 84 -26.35 -17.84 -7.40
CA GLU A 84 -25.71 -18.18 -8.66
C GLU A 84 -24.26 -18.68 -8.46
N TYR A 85 -23.49 -18.01 -7.59
CA TYR A 85 -22.13 -18.43 -7.22
C TYR A 85 -22.09 -19.76 -6.44
N THR A 86 -23.14 -20.08 -5.66
CA THR A 86 -23.17 -21.33 -4.88
C THR A 86 -23.47 -22.57 -5.73
N LYS A 87 -24.18 -22.42 -6.87
CA LYS A 87 -24.46 -23.51 -7.81
C LYS A 87 -23.24 -23.95 -8.62
N GLN A 88 -22.33 -23.02 -8.95
CA GLN A 88 -21.09 -23.35 -9.67
C GLN A 88 -20.10 -24.19 -8.85
N PHE A 89 -20.20 -24.20 -7.52
CA PHE A 89 -19.32 -24.96 -6.63
C PHE A 89 -19.84 -26.35 -6.23
N THR A 90 -21.02 -26.77 -6.71
CA THR A 90 -21.63 -28.06 -6.34
C THR A 90 -21.99 -28.95 -7.54
N ALA A 91 -21.82 -28.45 -8.77
CA ALA A 91 -22.04 -29.22 -10.00
C ALA A 91 -20.73 -29.81 -10.51
N ASP A 92 -20.26 -30.86 -9.83
CA ASP A 92 -19.42 -31.99 -10.33
C ASP A 92 -18.54 -32.55 -9.21
N THR A 93 -19.18 -33.18 -8.23
CA THR A 93 -18.46 -34.09 -7.31
C THR A 93 -19.29 -35.33 -7.06
N SER A 94 -19.70 -35.98 -8.15
CA SER A 94 -20.26 -37.34 -8.15
C SER A 94 -19.26 -38.35 -8.73
N ALA A 95 -17.97 -38.10 -8.61
CA ALA A 95 -16.92 -39.05 -8.98
C ALA A 95 -16.20 -39.55 -7.72
N VAL A 96 -16.72 -40.67 -7.21
CA VAL A 96 -16.08 -41.74 -6.44
C VAL A 96 -14.78 -41.39 -5.70
N PHE A 97 -14.87 -41.10 -4.40
CA PHE A 97 -13.73 -41.24 -3.48
C PHE A 97 -13.73 -42.67 -2.91
N GLU A 98 -12.75 -43.49 -3.32
CA GLU A 98 -12.40 -44.72 -2.60
C GLU A 98 -11.75 -44.36 -1.26
N THR A 99 -12.22 -44.98 -0.19
CA THR A 99 -11.79 -44.75 1.19
C THR A 99 -10.40 -45.32 1.47
N PRO A 100 -9.45 -44.56 2.04
CA PRO A 100 -8.18 -45.12 2.52
C PRO A 100 -8.39 -45.86 3.84
N ARG A 101 -7.87 -47.10 3.95
CA ARG A 101 -7.87 -47.92 5.17
C ARG A 101 -6.94 -47.33 6.24
N TYR A 102 -7.46 -47.27 7.47
CA TYR A 102 -6.79 -46.81 8.69
C TYR A 102 -5.77 -47.84 9.21
N LEU A 103 -4.55 -47.41 9.59
CA LEU A 103 -3.59 -48.19 10.38
C LEU A 103 -3.51 -47.61 11.80
N PRO A 104 -3.46 -48.44 12.87
CA PRO A 104 -3.52 -47.99 14.26
C PRO A 104 -2.15 -47.49 14.78
N PRO A 105 -2.15 -46.76 15.92
CA PRO A 105 -1.03 -45.89 16.31
C PRO A 105 0.03 -46.61 17.16
N GLY A 106 1.30 -46.39 16.81
CA GLY A 106 2.48 -46.75 17.61
C GLY A 106 3.09 -45.52 18.28
N THR A 107 3.32 -45.66 19.57
CA THR A 107 3.81 -44.68 20.56
C THR A 107 5.28 -44.27 20.40
N SER A 108 5.60 -42.99 20.60
CA SER A 108 6.73 -42.57 21.48
C SER A 108 6.81 -41.05 21.69
N SER A 109 6.93 -40.72 22.97
CA SER A 109 7.20 -39.47 23.70
C SER A 109 8.18 -38.44 23.12
N LEU A 110 7.86 -37.15 23.34
CA LEU A 110 8.79 -36.02 23.36
C LEU A 110 9.38 -35.81 24.77
N PRO A 111 10.61 -35.26 24.89
CA PRO A 111 10.88 -34.31 25.95
C PRO A 111 11.51 -32.99 25.46
N GLN A 112 10.82 -31.91 25.85
CA GLN A 112 11.33 -30.67 26.47
C GLN A 112 12.49 -29.89 25.83
N GLY A 113 12.12 -28.77 25.19
CA GLY A 113 12.44 -27.42 25.68
C GLY A 113 13.88 -26.94 25.61
N GLN A 114 14.17 -26.12 24.59
CA GLN A 114 15.02 -24.93 24.68
C GLN A 114 14.72 -24.01 23.50
N ALA A 115 14.60 -22.71 23.77
CA ALA A 115 14.41 -21.69 22.75
C ALA A 115 15.66 -21.59 21.89
N PHE A 116 15.52 -21.83 20.58
CA PHE A 116 16.52 -21.47 19.59
C PHE A 116 15.82 -20.74 18.45
N VAL A 117 16.14 -19.46 18.31
CA VAL A 117 15.94 -18.71 17.07
C VAL A 117 16.82 -19.41 16.05
N ALA A 118 16.22 -20.18 15.14
CA ALA A 118 16.95 -20.87 14.09
C ALA A 118 17.11 -19.93 12.89
N GLU A 119 18.36 -19.68 12.56
CA GLU A 119 18.87 -18.99 11.37
C GLU A 119 18.29 -19.65 10.10
N ASN A 120 17.65 -18.86 9.23
CA ASN A 120 17.01 -19.36 8.01
C ASN A 120 18.07 -19.79 7.00
N LEU A 121 18.19 -21.10 6.74
CA LEU A 121 18.95 -21.65 5.63
C LEU A 121 17.98 -21.98 4.47
N GLU A 122 18.21 -21.30 3.34
CA GLU A 122 17.72 -21.63 1.99
C GLU A 122 16.21 -21.43 1.70
N LEU A 123 15.84 -20.19 1.34
CA LEU A 123 14.68 -19.94 0.48
C LEU A 123 15.11 -20.02 -0.99
N SER A 124 15.03 -21.22 -1.58
CA SER A 124 15.01 -21.35 -3.04
C SER A 124 13.60 -21.01 -3.55
N TYR A 125 13.41 -19.79 -4.05
CA TYR A 125 12.14 -19.34 -4.64
C TYR A 125 11.84 -20.15 -5.92
N ARG A 126 10.69 -20.84 -5.95
CA ARG A 126 10.15 -21.44 -7.19
C ARG A 126 8.88 -20.67 -7.58
N PRO A 127 8.74 -20.25 -8.85
CA PRO A 127 7.68 -19.37 -9.30
C PRO A 127 6.37 -20.15 -9.50
N SER A 128 5.58 -20.30 -8.44
CA SER A 128 4.16 -20.71 -8.58
C SER A 128 3.32 -20.50 -7.32
N LEU A 129 3.71 -19.61 -6.40
CA LEU A 129 2.88 -19.28 -5.23
C LEU A 129 2.20 -17.93 -5.51
N PRO A 130 0.86 -17.88 -5.60
CA PRO A 130 0.17 -16.63 -5.88
C PRO A 130 0.37 -15.66 -4.71
N PHE A 131 0.99 -14.51 -4.98
CA PHE A 131 0.99 -13.39 -4.05
C PHE A 131 -0.44 -12.92 -3.77
N ILE A 132 -0.79 -12.77 -2.50
CA ILE A 132 -2.08 -12.24 -2.10
C ILE A 132 -1.88 -10.79 -1.64
N TYR A 133 -2.45 -9.83 -2.35
CA TYR A 133 -2.50 -8.45 -1.88
C TYR A 133 -3.46 -8.31 -0.70
N LEU A 134 -2.97 -7.74 0.39
CA LEU A 134 -3.72 -7.41 1.59
C LEU A 134 -3.87 -5.89 1.68
N GLY A 135 -4.99 -5.38 1.17
CA GLY A 135 -5.22 -3.94 1.07
C GLY A 135 -4.43 -3.34 -0.08
N ASP A 136 -3.77 -2.21 0.17
CA ASP A 136 -2.98 -1.45 -0.80
C ASP A 136 -1.47 -1.49 -0.56
N THR A 137 -1.01 -2.03 0.58
CA THR A 137 0.41 -2.00 0.97
C THR A 137 1.03 -3.36 1.28
N PHE A 138 0.25 -4.33 1.77
CA PHE A 138 0.81 -5.61 2.23
C PHE A 138 0.63 -6.72 1.20
N ILE A 139 1.58 -7.66 1.23
CA ILE A 139 1.65 -8.80 0.32
C ILE A 139 1.88 -10.05 1.15
N ALA A 140 1.01 -11.04 0.98
CA ALA A 140 1.10 -12.34 1.61
C ALA A 140 1.65 -13.36 0.61
N VAL A 141 2.70 -14.07 1.02
CA VAL A 141 3.34 -15.13 0.26
C VAL A 141 3.33 -16.39 1.10
N SER A 142 2.75 -17.47 0.57
CA SER A 142 2.92 -18.79 1.17
C SER A 142 4.26 -19.37 0.72
N GLY A 143 5.07 -19.85 1.66
CA GLY A 143 6.31 -20.58 1.39
C GLY A 143 6.25 -21.99 1.99
N LYS A 144 7.27 -22.82 1.72
CA LYS A 144 7.29 -24.23 2.17
C LYS A 144 7.16 -24.42 3.70
N GLY A 145 7.47 -23.41 4.50
CA GLY A 145 7.43 -23.47 5.96
C GLY A 145 6.35 -22.61 6.65
N GLY A 146 5.56 -21.83 5.90
CA GLY A 146 4.64 -20.87 6.51
C GLY A 146 4.14 -19.75 5.60
N LEU A 147 3.75 -18.64 6.21
CA LEU A 147 3.22 -17.43 5.58
C LEU A 147 4.15 -16.25 5.85
N THR A 148 4.62 -15.59 4.79
CA THR A 148 5.36 -14.32 4.91
C THR A 148 4.43 -13.17 4.53
N LEU A 149 4.26 -12.21 5.43
CA LEU A 149 3.64 -10.91 5.15
C LEU A 149 4.74 -9.90 4.85
N ILE A 150 4.61 -9.14 3.77
CA ILE A 150 5.61 -8.20 3.30
C ILE A 150 4.93 -6.85 3.14
N ASP A 151 5.52 -5.81 3.72
CA ASP A 151 5.19 -4.42 3.43
C ASP A 151 6.02 -4.00 2.22
N HIS A 152 5.40 -3.95 1.03
CA HIS A 152 6.12 -3.62 -0.19
C HIS A 152 6.57 -2.16 -0.23
N HIS A 153 5.92 -1.27 0.54
CA HIS A 153 6.32 0.12 0.66
C HIS A 153 7.64 0.21 1.46
N ALA A 154 7.68 -0.42 2.63
CA ALA A 154 8.90 -0.50 3.43
C ALA A 154 10.04 -1.21 2.69
N ALA A 155 9.74 -2.24 1.89
CA ALA A 155 10.71 -2.89 1.02
C ALA A 155 11.27 -1.94 -0.04
N HIS A 156 10.40 -1.19 -0.73
CA HIS A 156 10.82 -0.20 -1.72
C HIS A 156 11.69 0.90 -1.10
N GLU A 157 11.36 1.39 0.10
CA GLU A 157 12.18 2.34 0.84
C GLU A 157 13.58 1.77 1.12
N ARG A 158 13.69 0.51 1.57
CA ARG A 158 14.97 -0.17 1.81
C ARG A 158 15.81 -0.28 0.54
N ILE A 159 15.21 -0.73 -0.55
CA ILE A 159 15.90 -0.88 -1.85
C ILE A 159 16.41 0.48 -2.34
N LEU A 160 15.56 1.51 -2.32
CA LEU A 160 15.92 2.86 -2.75
C LEU A 160 17.02 3.46 -1.87
N TYR A 161 16.92 3.30 -0.55
CA TYR A 161 17.92 3.75 0.40
C TYR A 161 19.31 3.17 0.09
N GLU A 162 19.42 1.86 -0.12
CA GLU A 162 20.71 1.23 -0.40
C GLU A 162 21.26 1.60 -1.78
N ARG A 163 20.38 1.77 -2.78
CA ARG A 163 20.79 2.31 -4.09
C ARG A 163 21.37 3.73 -3.97
N LEU A 164 20.76 4.59 -3.16
CA LEU A 164 21.25 5.94 -2.90
C LEU A 164 22.62 5.93 -2.20
N LEU A 165 22.85 5.00 -1.27
CA LEU A 165 24.12 4.87 -0.57
C LEU A 165 25.24 4.34 -1.46
N ASN A 166 24.98 3.30 -2.24
CA ASN A 166 25.93 2.69 -3.16
C ASN A 166 26.24 3.58 -4.39
N GLY A 167 25.62 4.74 -4.46
CA GLY A 167 25.64 5.64 -5.60
C GLY A 167 24.61 5.18 -6.63
N LEU A 168 23.76 6.12 -7.06
CA LEU A 168 22.83 5.91 -8.16
C LEU A 168 23.62 5.55 -9.43
N HIS A 169 23.78 4.25 -9.70
CA HIS A 169 24.22 3.74 -11.00
C HIS A 169 23.09 3.78 -12.03
N SER A 170 21.86 4.07 -11.60
CA SER A 170 20.65 4.13 -12.41
C SER A 170 20.13 5.56 -12.57
N MET A 171 19.50 5.75 -13.73
CA MET A 171 19.16 6.96 -14.45
C MET A 171 18.54 8.08 -13.59
N THR A 172 19.10 9.29 -13.73
CA THR A 172 18.41 10.52 -13.34
C THR A 172 17.58 11.02 -14.53
N ARG A 173 16.44 11.67 -14.25
CA ARG A 173 15.66 12.36 -15.28
C ARG A 173 15.74 13.86 -15.11
N GLN A 174 15.99 14.51 -16.23
CA GLN A 174 15.76 15.93 -16.36
C GLN A 174 14.25 16.19 -16.46
N LEU A 175 13.76 17.13 -15.67
CA LEU A 175 12.37 17.57 -15.70
C LEU A 175 12.11 18.36 -16.98
N LEU A 176 10.99 18.07 -17.65
CA LEU A 176 10.55 18.83 -18.83
C LEU A 176 10.37 20.32 -18.50
N PHE A 177 9.88 20.60 -17.30
CA PHE A 177 9.76 21.94 -16.74
C PHE A 177 10.46 21.97 -15.39
N PRO A 178 11.57 22.72 -15.24
CA PRO A 178 12.23 22.86 -13.96
C PRO A 178 11.27 23.37 -12.90
N LYS A 179 11.29 22.76 -11.70
CA LYS A 179 10.38 23.14 -10.62
C LYS A 179 11.04 24.15 -9.69
N GLN A 180 10.34 25.25 -9.44
CA GLN A 180 10.74 26.25 -8.45
C GLN A 180 10.26 25.80 -7.07
N VAL A 181 11.18 25.72 -6.12
CA VAL A 181 10.89 25.34 -4.73
C VAL A 181 11.29 26.49 -3.84
N ARG A 182 10.30 27.08 -3.16
CA ARG A 182 10.52 28.12 -2.17
C ARG A 182 10.88 27.47 -0.83
N VAL A 183 11.98 27.91 -0.24
CA VAL A 183 12.52 27.41 1.02
C VAL A 183 12.82 28.57 1.98
N SER A 184 13.19 28.27 3.22
CA SER A 184 13.69 29.29 4.15
C SER A 184 15.10 29.76 3.75
N GLY A 185 15.53 30.92 4.25
CA GLY A 185 16.87 31.44 3.95
C GLY A 185 18.02 30.53 4.43
N LYS A 186 17.81 29.77 5.52
CA LYS A 186 18.79 28.80 6.02
C LYS A 186 18.89 27.59 5.09
N GLU A 187 17.74 27.02 4.71
CA GLU A 187 17.68 25.89 3.77
C GLU A 187 18.28 26.27 2.41
N HIS A 188 17.94 27.46 1.88
CA HIS A 188 18.48 27.98 0.62
C HIS A 188 20.01 27.98 0.63
N LYS A 189 20.62 28.57 1.66
CA LYS A 189 22.08 28.62 1.80
C LYS A 189 22.68 27.22 1.83
N VAL A 190 22.14 26.33 2.65
CA VAL A 190 22.68 24.98 2.86
C VAL A 190 22.54 24.10 1.61
N LEU A 191 21.44 24.23 0.86
CA LEU A 191 21.25 23.54 -0.42
C LEU A 191 22.30 23.98 -1.45
N LEU A 192 22.59 25.29 -1.53
CA LEU A 192 23.58 25.83 -2.48
C LEU A 192 25.03 25.54 -2.08
N GLU A 193 25.33 25.43 -0.78
CA GLU A 193 26.65 25.03 -0.29
C GLU A 193 26.96 23.55 -0.54
N ASN A 194 25.92 22.70 -0.61
CA ASN A 194 26.05 21.24 -0.71
C ASN A 194 25.57 20.65 -2.06
N ARG A 195 25.66 21.43 -3.14
CA ARG A 195 25.17 21.03 -4.48
C ARG A 195 25.80 19.75 -5.01
N GLU A 196 27.08 19.53 -4.73
CA GLU A 196 27.78 18.31 -5.16
C GLU A 196 27.21 17.06 -4.47
N ILE A 197 26.81 17.17 -3.21
CA ILE A 197 26.18 16.06 -2.47
C ILE A 197 24.78 15.79 -3.04
N LEU A 198 23.99 16.84 -3.28
CA LEU A 198 22.69 16.73 -3.96
C LEU A 198 22.82 16.05 -5.32
N LYS A 199 23.84 16.43 -6.11
CA LYS A 199 24.12 15.82 -7.41
C LYS A 199 24.47 14.34 -7.30
N ALA A 200 25.22 13.95 -6.27
CA ALA A 200 25.50 12.53 -5.99
C ALA A 200 24.24 11.73 -5.64
N PHE A 201 23.21 12.38 -5.09
CA PHE A 201 21.89 11.81 -4.87
C PHE A 201 20.93 12.01 -6.06
N GLY A 202 21.42 12.47 -7.21
CA GLY A 202 20.65 12.62 -8.45
C GLY A 202 19.83 13.91 -8.57
N PHE A 203 20.07 14.89 -7.70
CA PHE A 203 19.41 16.20 -7.76
C PHE A 203 20.31 17.27 -8.37
N GLU A 204 19.81 17.97 -9.39
CA GLU A 204 20.43 19.21 -9.86
C GLU A 204 19.59 20.40 -9.45
N VAL A 205 20.17 21.22 -8.58
CA VAL A 205 19.54 22.38 -7.97
C VAL A 205 20.39 23.61 -8.26
N ASP A 206 19.77 24.68 -8.77
CA ASP A 206 20.40 25.99 -8.98
C ASP A 206 19.71 27.07 -8.14
N ASP A 207 20.41 28.18 -7.93
CA ASP A 207 19.84 29.38 -7.31
C ASP A 207 18.83 30.05 -8.25
N PHE A 208 17.69 30.47 -7.69
CA PHE A 208 16.68 31.28 -8.36
C PHE A 208 16.35 32.58 -7.60
N GLY A 209 17.14 32.91 -6.58
CA GLY A 209 16.98 34.11 -5.76
C GLY A 209 15.77 34.05 -4.82
N ASN A 210 15.64 35.05 -3.93
CA ASN A 210 14.51 35.20 -3.00
C ASN A 210 14.16 33.92 -2.22
N SER A 211 15.18 33.24 -1.70
CA SER A 211 15.05 31.94 -1.00
C SER A 211 14.30 30.89 -1.82
N THR A 212 14.51 30.91 -3.13
CA THR A 212 13.93 29.96 -4.08
C THR A 212 15.05 29.26 -4.81
N VAL A 213 14.94 27.94 -4.93
CA VAL A 213 15.83 27.13 -5.75
C VAL A 213 15.06 26.56 -6.92
N ILE A 214 15.77 26.30 -8.03
CA ILE A 214 15.19 25.64 -9.21
C ILE A 214 15.77 24.24 -9.33
N VAL A 215 14.89 23.23 -9.33
CA VAL A 215 15.23 21.83 -9.49
C VAL A 215 15.08 21.47 -10.97
N ARG A 216 16.15 20.97 -11.59
CA ARG A 216 16.19 20.59 -13.01
C ARG A 216 16.18 19.09 -13.22
N THR A 217 16.81 18.36 -12.32
CA THR A 217 17.05 16.92 -12.43
C THR A 217 16.73 16.27 -11.09
N ILE A 218 16.08 15.12 -11.12
CA ILE A 218 15.77 14.27 -9.96
C ILE A 218 16.03 12.79 -10.32
N PRO A 219 16.15 11.90 -9.33
CA PRO A 219 16.16 10.45 -9.57
C PRO A 219 14.88 9.98 -10.27
N ASP A 220 14.99 8.97 -11.15
CA ASP A 220 13.87 8.42 -11.92
C ASP A 220 12.78 7.80 -11.04
N GLU A 221 13.15 7.30 -9.88
CA GLU A 221 12.25 6.65 -8.91
C GLU A 221 11.33 7.65 -8.18
N LEU A 222 11.58 8.96 -8.32
CA LEU A 222 10.81 9.99 -7.61
C LEU A 222 9.76 10.64 -8.53
N ASP A 223 8.57 10.86 -7.98
CA ASP A 223 7.49 11.58 -8.65
C ASP A 223 7.66 13.11 -8.59
N ASP A 224 7.17 13.80 -9.61
CA ASP A 224 7.24 15.27 -9.72
C ASP A 224 6.49 16.00 -8.60
N ASP A 225 5.43 15.40 -8.07
CA ASP A 225 4.49 16.07 -7.17
C ASP A 225 5.00 16.20 -5.73
N GLY A 226 6.06 15.46 -5.37
CA GLY A 226 6.68 15.47 -4.04
C GLY A 226 7.93 16.33 -3.90
N ILE A 227 8.46 16.90 -5.00
CA ILE A 227 9.79 17.53 -5.04
C ILE A 227 9.98 18.59 -3.95
N SER A 228 8.99 19.46 -3.73
CA SER A 228 9.11 20.53 -2.73
C SER A 228 9.30 20.00 -1.30
N GLY A 229 8.61 18.91 -0.95
CA GLY A 229 8.75 18.25 0.36
C GLY A 229 10.11 17.59 0.49
N ILE A 230 10.54 16.87 -0.56
CA ILE A 230 11.86 16.22 -0.62
C ILE A 230 12.99 17.23 -0.41
N ILE A 231 12.97 18.36 -1.12
CA ILE A 231 14.03 19.37 -1.05
C ILE A 231 14.10 20.00 0.35
N SER A 232 12.95 20.28 0.98
CA SER A 232 12.92 20.81 2.36
C SER A 232 13.44 19.77 3.36
N ASP A 233 13.07 18.50 3.22
CA ASP A 233 13.56 17.45 4.10
C ASP A 233 15.06 17.19 3.94
N ILE A 234 15.59 17.22 2.71
CA ILE A 234 17.03 17.14 2.46
C ILE A 234 17.74 18.34 3.12
N ALA A 235 17.20 19.55 2.97
CA ALA A 235 17.76 20.74 3.59
C ALA A 235 17.77 20.64 5.13
N ALA A 236 16.70 20.10 5.73
CA ALA A 236 16.66 19.80 7.15
C ALA A 236 17.75 18.80 7.57
N GLY A 237 17.99 17.75 6.77
CA GLY A 237 19.05 16.77 7.02
C GLY A 237 20.45 17.36 7.05
N PHE A 238 20.73 18.39 6.25
CA PHE A 238 22.00 19.12 6.30
C PHE A 238 22.11 20.09 7.48
N ILE A 239 20.97 20.62 7.98
CA ILE A 239 20.95 21.53 9.14
C ILE A 239 21.12 20.75 10.44
N GLU A 240 20.62 19.53 10.50
CA GLU A 240 20.76 18.65 11.66
C GLU A 240 22.24 18.32 11.95
N PRO A 241 22.63 18.30 13.23
CA PRO A 241 24.00 17.97 13.61
C PRO A 241 24.29 16.51 13.27
N ASN A 242 25.25 16.30 12.36
CA ASN A 242 25.74 14.99 11.97
C ASN A 242 27.16 14.78 12.50
N THR A 243 27.45 13.60 13.04
CA THR A 243 28.76 13.27 13.62
C THR A 243 29.83 12.98 12.56
N SER A 244 29.44 12.62 11.34
CA SER A 244 30.34 12.33 10.24
C SER A 244 29.71 12.59 8.87
N PHE A 245 30.52 12.61 7.81
CA PHE A 245 30.02 12.67 6.43
C PHE A 245 29.18 11.44 6.06
N GLN A 246 29.55 10.26 6.57
CA GLN A 246 28.81 9.02 6.33
C GLN A 246 27.41 9.08 6.96
N SER A 247 27.31 9.51 8.22
CA SER A 247 26.00 9.65 8.89
C SER A 247 25.09 10.69 8.22
N LEU A 248 25.68 11.76 7.67
CA LEU A 248 24.95 12.74 6.87
C LEU A 248 24.38 12.10 5.59
N ARG A 249 25.17 11.29 4.88
CA ARG A 249 24.71 10.57 3.68
C ARG A 249 23.57 9.61 3.99
N GLU A 250 23.68 8.84 5.06
CA GLU A 250 22.63 7.92 5.54
C GLU A 250 21.34 8.68 5.89
N SER A 251 21.45 9.79 6.63
CA SER A 251 20.30 10.62 6.98
C SER A 251 19.57 11.18 5.74
N ILE A 252 20.33 11.70 4.76
CA ILE A 252 19.75 12.23 3.52
C ILE A 252 19.12 11.11 2.69
N ALA A 253 19.80 9.97 2.54
CA ALA A 253 19.28 8.83 1.79
C ALA A 253 17.97 8.31 2.39
N ALA A 254 17.87 8.21 3.72
CA ALA A 254 16.66 7.77 4.41
C ALA A 254 15.48 8.72 4.16
N ARG A 255 15.73 10.04 4.19
CA ARG A 255 14.73 11.07 3.89
C ARG A 255 14.23 10.97 2.46
N ILE A 256 15.13 10.86 1.48
CA ILE A 256 14.74 10.70 0.06
C ILE A 256 13.92 9.43 -0.13
N ALA A 257 14.37 8.30 0.47
CA ALA A 257 13.72 7.01 0.31
C ALA A 257 12.26 7.02 0.81
N CYS A 258 11.96 7.71 1.91
CA CYS A 258 10.60 7.87 2.41
C CYS A 258 9.67 8.66 1.47
N HIS A 259 10.22 9.59 0.70
CA HIS A 259 9.43 10.38 -0.24
C HIS A 259 9.22 9.72 -1.60
N GLY A 260 10.11 8.81 -1.99
CA GLY A 260 9.99 8.06 -3.25
C GLY A 260 8.78 7.14 -3.34
N SER A 261 8.00 7.04 -2.27
CA SER A 261 6.81 6.20 -2.20
C SER A 261 5.51 6.96 -1.94
N ILE A 262 5.53 8.30 -2.09
CA ILE A 262 4.33 9.14 -2.03
C ILE A 262 3.55 9.02 -3.34
N ARG A 263 3.01 7.82 -3.60
CA ARG A 263 1.67 7.55 -4.16
C ARG A 263 1.44 6.04 -4.25
N GLY A 264 1.31 5.46 -3.06
CA GLY A 264 0.61 4.19 -2.86
C GLY A 264 -0.74 4.20 -3.57
N LYS A 265 -0.84 3.35 -4.60
CA LYS A 265 -2.04 2.85 -5.29
C LYS A 265 -1.72 2.03 -6.54
N LYS A 266 -0.44 1.80 -6.87
CA LYS A 266 -0.08 0.89 -7.95
C LYS A 266 -0.10 -0.54 -7.40
N ILE A 267 -1.08 -1.32 -7.81
CA ILE A 267 -1.00 -2.78 -7.67
C ILE A 267 0.12 -3.21 -8.62
N LEU A 268 1.19 -3.80 -8.08
CA LEU A 268 2.30 -4.29 -8.88
C LEU A 268 1.87 -5.58 -9.60
N SER A 269 2.32 -5.73 -10.83
CA SER A 269 2.23 -7.00 -11.55
C SER A 269 3.07 -8.07 -10.85
N GLN A 270 2.80 -9.34 -11.17
CA GLN A 270 3.57 -10.47 -10.64
C GLN A 270 5.08 -10.34 -10.95
N GLU A 271 5.42 -9.84 -12.14
CA GLU A 271 6.81 -9.61 -12.55
C GLU A 271 7.47 -8.48 -11.76
N GLU A 272 6.81 -7.33 -11.62
CA GLU A 272 7.29 -6.21 -10.81
C GLU A 272 7.49 -6.60 -9.35
N LEU A 273 6.57 -7.42 -8.81
CA LEU A 273 6.64 -7.89 -7.44
C LEU A 273 7.78 -8.91 -7.24
N SER A 274 7.96 -9.85 -8.16
CA SER A 274 9.10 -10.76 -8.13
C SER A 274 10.41 -9.97 -8.16
N GLY A 275 10.52 -8.99 -9.07
CA GLY A 275 11.71 -8.13 -9.15
C GLY A 275 11.96 -7.32 -7.88
N LEU A 276 10.91 -6.77 -7.26
CA LEU A 276 11.01 -6.08 -5.98
C LEU A 276 11.57 -7.01 -4.89
N LEU A 277 11.08 -8.24 -4.80
CA LEU A 277 11.55 -9.19 -3.79
C LEU A 277 12.99 -9.64 -4.03
N ASP A 278 13.35 -9.90 -5.29
CA ASP A 278 14.74 -10.21 -5.67
C ASP A 278 15.69 -9.06 -5.35
N ASP A 279 15.24 -7.81 -5.56
CA ASP A 279 16.03 -6.63 -5.21
C ASP A 279 16.11 -6.42 -3.71
N LEU A 280 15.03 -6.69 -2.97
CA LEU A 280 15.04 -6.66 -1.50
C LEU A 280 16.02 -7.67 -0.94
N GLU A 281 16.07 -8.91 -1.45
CA GLU A 281 17.00 -9.94 -0.95
C GLU A 281 18.48 -9.60 -1.17
N LYS A 282 18.80 -8.74 -2.15
CA LYS A 282 20.17 -8.26 -2.40
C LYS A 282 20.61 -7.15 -1.44
N THR A 283 19.69 -6.60 -0.65
CA THR A 283 20.00 -5.53 0.29
C THR A 283 20.73 -6.04 1.52
N GLU A 284 21.54 -5.20 2.19
CA GLU A 284 22.26 -5.57 3.41
C GLU A 284 21.30 -5.89 4.57
N HIS A 285 20.19 -5.14 4.65
CA HIS A 285 19.20 -5.29 5.71
C HIS A 285 17.78 -5.48 5.15
N PRO A 286 17.48 -6.67 4.57
CA PRO A 286 16.23 -6.93 3.88
C PRO A 286 15.02 -6.94 4.80
N ASP A 287 15.21 -7.13 6.11
CA ASP A 287 14.15 -7.29 7.11
C ASP A 287 13.70 -5.97 7.77
N GLN A 288 14.39 -4.86 7.51
CA GLN A 288 14.10 -3.58 8.16
C GLN A 288 14.17 -2.43 7.17
N CYS A 289 13.23 -1.49 7.20
CA CYS A 289 13.33 -0.25 6.44
C CYS A 289 14.41 0.67 7.04
N PRO A 290 14.78 1.78 6.37
CA PRO A 290 15.79 2.73 6.89
C PRO A 290 15.44 3.32 8.27
N HIS A 291 14.15 3.33 8.62
CA HIS A 291 13.63 3.82 9.91
C HIS A 291 13.42 2.72 10.96
N GLY A 292 13.86 1.49 10.68
CA GLY A 292 13.79 0.35 11.61
C GLY A 292 12.44 -0.37 11.66
N ARG A 293 11.48 -0.05 10.79
CA ARG A 293 10.22 -0.81 10.69
C ARG A 293 10.47 -2.14 9.97
N PRO A 294 9.80 -3.23 10.35
CA PRO A 294 9.97 -4.50 9.65
C PRO A 294 9.42 -4.41 8.22
N THR A 295 10.19 -4.89 7.24
CA THR A 295 9.74 -5.01 5.84
C THR A 295 8.94 -6.29 5.62
N ARG A 296 9.22 -7.34 6.39
CA ARG A 296 8.53 -8.64 6.33
C ARG A 296 8.37 -9.27 7.70
N LEU A 297 7.29 -10.04 7.85
CA LEU A 297 6.97 -10.85 9.02
C LEU A 297 6.72 -12.27 8.55
N PHE A 298 7.36 -13.23 9.20
CA PHE A 298 7.18 -14.65 8.91
C PHE A 298 6.39 -15.34 10.02
N TYR A 299 5.36 -16.09 9.62
CA TYR A 299 4.59 -16.97 10.49
C TYR A 299 4.81 -18.40 10.03
N SER A 300 5.48 -19.21 10.84
CA SER A 300 5.63 -20.63 10.53
C SER A 300 4.28 -21.35 10.57
N LEU A 301 4.17 -22.53 9.94
CA LEU A 301 2.98 -23.37 10.10
C LEU A 301 2.67 -23.69 11.57
N HIS A 302 3.71 -23.80 12.41
CA HIS A 302 3.55 -23.99 13.85
C HIS A 302 2.93 -22.75 14.53
N ASP A 303 3.40 -21.55 14.20
CA ASP A 303 2.85 -20.29 14.72
C ASP A 303 1.38 -20.10 14.31
N LEU A 304 1.07 -20.40 13.04
CA LEU A 304 -0.29 -20.36 12.54
C LEU A 304 -1.19 -21.36 13.29
N ASN A 305 -0.75 -22.61 13.47
CA ASN A 305 -1.50 -23.60 14.24
C ASN A 305 -1.78 -23.12 15.67
N LYS A 306 -0.78 -22.54 16.34
CA LYS A 306 -0.91 -21.98 17.69
C LYS A 306 -1.91 -20.83 17.74
N LEU A 307 -1.89 -19.90 16.76
CA LEU A 307 -2.83 -18.78 16.66
C LEU A 307 -4.28 -19.26 16.53
N PHE A 308 -4.53 -20.35 15.79
CA PHE A 308 -5.85 -20.96 15.64
C PHE A 308 -6.19 -21.97 16.75
N LYS A 309 -5.37 -22.09 17.80
CA LYS A 309 -5.53 -23.08 18.89
C LYS A 309 -5.65 -24.52 18.37
N ARG A 310 -4.99 -24.83 17.26
CA ARG A 310 -4.86 -26.17 16.70
C ARG A 310 -3.59 -26.83 17.26
N LYS A 311 -3.69 -28.09 17.65
CA LYS A 311 -2.55 -28.89 18.12
C LYS A 311 -1.72 -29.40 16.96
#